data_AF-A0A7W8EBZ4-F1
#
_entry.id   AF-A0A7W8EBZ4-F1
#
_cell.length_a   1.000
_cell.length_b   1.000
_cell.length_c   1.000
_cell.angle_alpha   90.00
_cell.angle_beta   90.00
_cell.angle_gamma   90.00
#
_symmetry.space_group_name_H-M   'P 1'
#
loop_
_entity.id
_entity.type
_entity.pdbx_description
1 polymer ?
#
loop_
_entity_poly.entity_id
_entity_poly.type
_entity_poly.pdbx_seq_one_letter_code
_entity_poly.pdbx_strand_id
1 'polypeptide(L)'
;MRPTRSFAALLCLAVLCGCGTARTGGTTATASPPTGAPTTGAPTSTTSSPPASPQEPAPTGTAEIEVDRSGGVAAVVTGVRYATHPNFDRVVVDLKGKMPGYTVTWVDELVEDGSGKPIDVEGGAYLQVIITPADAHTAKGKPTWTGGPIFQADLGNVSSVVKTGDFEGRVGVGIALDRRAGYEVTEQHRPNRLVIDVAH
;
A
#
# COMPACT_ATOMS: atom_id res chain seq x y z
N MET A 1 -18.53 46.11 4.56
CA MET A 1 -17.32 46.70 5.17
C MET A 1 -16.19 45.68 5.06
N ARG A 2 -15.16 45.97 4.27
CA ARG A 2 -13.92 45.17 4.19
C ARG A 2 -12.82 45.94 4.93
N PRO A 3 -11.94 45.28 5.70
CA PRO A 3 -10.62 45.81 5.97
C PRO A 3 -9.55 45.08 5.15
N THR A 4 -8.93 45.84 4.26
CA THR A 4 -7.60 45.67 3.64
C THR A 4 -6.54 46.12 4.66
N ARG A 5 -5.37 45.48 4.81
CA ARG A 5 -4.02 45.75 4.26
C ARG A 5 -3.03 45.10 5.27
N SER A 6 -1.84 44.57 4.97
CA SER A 6 -0.68 45.27 4.40
C SER A 6 0.44 44.29 4.05
N PHE A 7 1.17 44.64 2.99
CA PHE A 7 2.44 44.08 2.53
C PHE A 7 3.60 44.38 3.49
N ALA A 8 4.57 43.47 3.57
CA ALA A 8 5.96 43.80 3.89
C ALA A 8 6.88 42.88 3.06
N ALA A 9 7.54 43.47 2.06
CA ALA A 9 8.63 42.86 1.31
C ALA A 9 9.94 43.08 2.10
N LEU A 10 10.76 42.03 2.22
CA LEU A 10 12.13 42.16 2.73
C LEU A 10 13.11 41.70 1.64
N LEU A 11 14.02 42.62 1.33
CA LEU A 11 15.11 42.59 0.36
C LEU A 11 16.43 42.14 1.06
N CYS A 12 17.47 41.87 0.25
CA CYS A 12 18.90 41.63 0.56
C CYS A 12 19.30 40.14 0.63
N LEU A 13 20.42 39.64 0.08
CA LEU A 13 21.61 40.24 -0.55
C LEU A 13 22.33 39.12 -1.36
N ALA A 14 22.95 39.46 -2.49
CA ALA A 14 23.73 38.54 -3.34
C ALA A 14 25.19 38.35 -2.83
N VAL A 15 25.79 37.19 -3.07
CA VAL A 15 27.26 36.97 -3.02
C VAL A 15 27.71 36.11 -4.21
N LEU A 16 28.86 36.50 -4.77
CA LEU A 16 29.47 36.14 -6.05
C LEU A 16 30.38 34.88 -6.04
N CYS A 17 30.63 34.40 -7.27
CA CYS A 17 31.88 33.87 -7.84
C CYS A 17 32.53 32.58 -7.31
N GLY A 18 32.62 31.60 -8.20
CA GLY A 18 33.65 30.56 -8.19
C GLY A 18 33.87 30.00 -9.60
N CYS A 19 34.80 30.59 -10.37
CA CYS A 19 35.34 30.00 -11.59
C CYS A 19 36.45 29.01 -11.23
N GLY A 20 36.37 27.77 -11.72
CA GLY A 20 37.47 26.82 -11.69
C GLY A 20 37.74 26.30 -13.10
N THR A 21 38.87 26.68 -13.69
CA THR A 21 39.36 26.18 -14.98
C THR A 21 40.82 25.76 -14.84
N ALA A 22 41.13 24.49 -15.11
CA ALA A 22 42.42 23.94 -15.53
C ALA A 22 42.19 22.41 -15.72
N ARG A 23 42.76 21.68 -16.68
CA ARG A 23 44.02 21.84 -17.39
C ARG A 23 44.01 20.99 -18.67
N THR A 24 44.65 21.53 -19.70
CA THR A 24 45.01 20.90 -20.97
C THR A 24 45.99 19.74 -20.78
N GLY A 25 45.80 18.65 -21.53
CA GLY A 25 46.77 17.58 -21.70
C GLY A 25 46.43 16.76 -22.94
N GLY A 26 47.00 17.14 -24.08
CA GLY A 26 46.94 16.33 -25.30
C GLY A 26 48.06 15.31 -25.32
N THR A 27 47.83 14.14 -25.92
CA THR A 27 48.83 13.45 -26.74
C THR A 27 48.16 12.44 -27.66
N THR A 28 48.47 12.57 -28.95
CA THR A 28 48.25 11.58 -30.00
C THR A 28 49.08 10.32 -29.76
N ALA A 29 48.52 9.14 -30.03
CA ALA A 29 49.29 7.96 -30.40
C ALA A 29 48.47 7.03 -31.30
N THR A 30 48.95 6.83 -32.52
CA THR A 30 48.57 5.81 -33.51
C THR A 30 49.53 4.63 -33.38
N ALA A 31 49.03 3.39 -33.39
CA ALA A 31 49.51 2.23 -34.20
C ALA A 31 49.06 0.87 -33.61
N SER A 32 48.84 -0.10 -34.51
CA SER A 32 48.15 -1.41 -34.37
C SER A 32 49.06 -2.62 -34.02
N PRO A 33 48.67 -3.90 -34.29
CA PRO A 33 48.43 -4.99 -33.33
C PRO A 33 49.57 -6.05 -33.24
N PRO A 34 49.43 -7.12 -32.43
CA PRO A 34 49.33 -8.48 -33.04
C PRO A 34 48.51 -9.56 -32.30
N THR A 35 47.98 -10.50 -33.09
CA THR A 35 47.98 -11.98 -33.00
C THR A 35 47.80 -12.74 -31.66
N GLY A 36 46.67 -13.48 -31.56
CA GLY A 36 46.69 -14.95 -31.35
C GLY A 36 46.31 -15.56 -29.98
N ALA A 37 45.35 -16.51 -30.03
CA ALA A 37 45.07 -17.67 -29.15
C ALA A 37 44.11 -17.50 -27.93
N PRO A 38 43.52 -18.60 -27.41
CA PRO A 38 42.83 -19.72 -28.07
C PRO A 38 41.34 -19.80 -27.65
N THR A 39 40.53 -20.51 -28.43
CA THR A 39 39.12 -20.83 -28.13
C THR A 39 39.05 -21.87 -27.02
N THR A 40 38.84 -21.44 -25.77
CA THR A 40 38.38 -22.33 -24.69
C THR A 40 36.86 -22.35 -24.73
N GLY A 41 36.29 -23.52 -25.05
CA GLY A 41 34.85 -23.74 -25.01
C GLY A 41 34.30 -23.42 -23.62
N ALA A 42 33.41 -22.44 -23.55
CA ALA A 42 32.69 -22.14 -22.33
C ALA A 42 31.81 -23.35 -21.97
N PRO A 43 31.87 -23.88 -20.75
CA PRO A 43 30.90 -24.87 -20.32
C PRO A 43 29.52 -24.20 -20.32
N THR A 44 28.61 -24.70 -21.15
CA THR A 44 27.19 -24.39 -21.05
C THR A 44 26.69 -24.90 -19.71
N SER A 45 26.67 -24.01 -18.71
CA SER A 45 25.91 -24.22 -17.49
C SER A 45 24.43 -24.23 -17.85
N THR A 46 23.85 -25.42 -17.99
CA THR A 46 22.41 -25.58 -18.06
C THR A 46 21.85 -25.19 -16.70
N THR A 47 21.47 -23.92 -16.55
CA THR A 47 20.69 -23.44 -15.41
C THR A 47 19.35 -24.15 -15.44
N SER A 48 19.21 -25.18 -14.61
CA SER A 48 17.93 -25.80 -14.33
C SER A 48 17.06 -24.80 -13.58
N SER A 49 16.04 -24.22 -14.24
CA SER A 49 15.03 -23.43 -13.55
C SER A 49 14.35 -24.28 -12.48
N PRO A 50 14.18 -23.76 -11.25
CA PRO A 50 13.36 -24.41 -10.23
C PRO A 50 11.95 -24.65 -10.78
N PRO A 51 11.29 -25.76 -10.40
CA PRO A 51 9.90 -26.00 -10.79
C PRO A 51 9.02 -24.85 -10.30
N ALA A 52 8.11 -24.39 -11.17
CA ALA A 52 7.14 -23.35 -10.82
C ALA A 52 6.30 -23.81 -9.62
N SER A 53 6.25 -22.99 -8.57
CA SER A 53 5.33 -23.24 -7.44
C SER A 53 3.88 -23.21 -7.94
N PRO A 54 2.99 -24.07 -7.40
CA PRO A 54 1.57 -24.02 -7.73
C PRO A 54 1.02 -22.62 -7.49
N GLN A 55 0.36 -22.05 -8.51
CA GLN A 55 -0.24 -20.73 -8.42
C GLN A 55 -1.60 -20.84 -7.73
N GLU A 56 -1.83 -20.01 -6.70
CA GLU A 56 -3.13 -19.90 -6.04
C GLU A 56 -4.18 -19.41 -7.04
N PRO A 57 -5.39 -20.02 -7.12
CA PRO A 57 -6.44 -19.58 -8.03
C PRO A 57 -6.97 -18.19 -7.65
N ALA A 58 -7.58 -17.49 -8.60
CA ALA A 58 -8.26 -16.23 -8.32
C ALA A 58 -9.46 -16.45 -7.37
N PRO A 59 -9.70 -15.57 -6.39
CA PRO A 59 -10.88 -15.66 -5.54
C PRO A 59 -12.15 -15.40 -6.34
N THR A 60 -13.20 -16.17 -6.05
CA THR A 60 -14.50 -16.09 -6.78
C THR A 60 -15.66 -15.67 -5.90
N GLY A 61 -15.43 -15.41 -4.61
CA GLY A 61 -16.47 -15.04 -3.66
C GLY A 61 -17.09 -13.68 -3.99
N THR A 62 -18.40 -13.56 -3.84
CA THR A 62 -19.12 -12.30 -4.12
C THR A 62 -20.09 -11.90 -3.01
N ALA A 63 -20.40 -12.83 -2.11
CA ALA A 63 -21.30 -12.61 -0.99
C ALA A 63 -20.62 -11.77 0.09
N GLU A 64 -21.42 -10.90 0.71
CA GLU A 64 -21.02 -10.17 1.91
C GLU A 64 -20.65 -11.14 3.03
N ILE A 65 -19.70 -10.73 3.85
CA ILE A 65 -19.20 -11.53 4.97
C ILE A 65 -19.49 -10.79 6.26
N GLU A 66 -20.07 -11.49 7.23
CA GLU A 66 -20.25 -11.01 8.59
C GLU A 66 -19.77 -12.09 9.56
N VAL A 67 -18.90 -11.68 10.49
CA VAL A 67 -18.42 -12.52 11.57
C VAL A 67 -18.60 -11.77 12.88
N ASP A 68 -19.63 -12.11 13.65
CA ASP A 68 -19.87 -11.50 14.95
C ASP A 68 -18.97 -12.10 16.05
N ARG A 69 -18.24 -11.21 16.73
CA ARG A 69 -17.48 -11.51 17.95
C ARG A 69 -17.62 -10.36 18.95
N SER A 70 -18.83 -9.87 19.10
CA SER A 70 -19.20 -8.81 20.03
C SER A 70 -18.83 -9.13 21.49
N GLY A 71 -18.61 -8.08 22.30
CA GLY A 71 -18.37 -8.19 23.75
C GLY A 71 -16.95 -8.57 24.20
N GLY A 72 -16.00 -8.68 23.27
CA GLY A 72 -14.59 -8.94 23.55
C GLY A 72 -13.75 -7.69 23.85
N VAL A 73 -12.49 -7.91 24.26
CA VAL A 73 -11.47 -6.84 24.32
C VAL A 73 -11.11 -6.46 22.88
N ALA A 74 -11.08 -5.15 22.59
CA ALA A 74 -10.75 -4.64 21.27
C ALA A 74 -9.38 -5.12 20.78
N ALA A 75 -9.33 -5.56 19.53
CA ALA A 75 -8.07 -5.78 18.84
C ALA A 75 -7.42 -4.44 18.48
N VAL A 76 -6.10 -4.39 18.36
CA VAL A 76 -5.40 -3.19 17.91
C VAL A 76 -4.97 -3.37 16.47
N VAL A 77 -5.51 -2.56 15.57
CA VAL A 77 -5.07 -2.46 14.17
C VAL A 77 -3.75 -1.69 14.15
N THR A 78 -2.71 -2.35 13.64
CA THR A 78 -1.34 -1.80 13.64
C THR A 78 -0.85 -1.35 12.27
N GLY A 79 -1.57 -1.72 11.21
CA GLY A 79 -1.26 -1.31 9.86
C GLY A 79 -2.01 -2.14 8.84
N VAL A 80 -1.94 -1.69 7.60
CA VAL A 80 -2.42 -2.42 6.43
C VAL A 80 -1.28 -2.52 5.43
N ARG A 81 -1.08 -3.72 4.89
CA ARG A 81 -0.10 -4.00 3.84
C ARG A 81 -0.81 -4.53 2.61
N TYR A 82 -0.26 -4.31 1.44
CA TYR A 82 -0.87 -4.76 0.20
C TYR A 82 0.20 -5.15 -0.82
N ALA A 83 -0.11 -6.14 -1.65
CA ALA A 83 0.79 -6.64 -2.70
C ALA A 83 0.01 -7.37 -3.80
N THR A 84 0.54 -7.32 -5.02
CA THR A 84 0.07 -8.12 -6.15
C THR A 84 0.59 -9.55 -6.06
N HIS A 85 -0.31 -10.51 -6.25
CA HIS A 85 -0.03 -11.93 -6.50
C HIS A 85 -0.34 -12.26 -7.97
N PRO A 86 -0.07 -13.48 -8.48
CA PRO A 86 -0.29 -13.76 -9.90
C PRO A 86 -1.74 -13.66 -10.42
N ASN A 87 -2.74 -13.81 -9.55
CA ASN A 87 -4.16 -13.87 -9.92
C ASN A 87 -5.08 -12.94 -9.10
N PHE A 88 -4.52 -12.25 -8.12
CA PHE A 88 -5.26 -11.40 -7.19
C PHE A 88 -4.32 -10.39 -6.53
N ASP A 89 -4.89 -9.32 -6.00
CA ASP A 89 -4.21 -8.45 -5.06
C ASP A 89 -4.60 -8.84 -3.64
N ARG A 90 -3.62 -8.79 -2.74
CA ARG A 90 -3.81 -9.15 -1.33
C ARG A 90 -3.70 -7.89 -0.48
N VAL A 91 -4.71 -7.62 0.34
CA VAL A 91 -4.71 -6.61 1.39
C VAL A 91 -4.68 -7.33 2.75
N VAL A 92 -3.75 -6.96 3.61
CA VAL A 92 -3.52 -7.60 4.91
C VAL A 92 -3.63 -6.57 6.02
N VAL A 93 -4.61 -6.73 6.90
CA VAL A 93 -4.73 -5.93 8.12
C VAL A 93 -3.99 -6.63 9.26
N ASP A 94 -2.96 -5.98 9.80
CA ASP A 94 -2.16 -6.52 10.90
C ASP A 94 -2.78 -6.20 12.26
N LEU A 95 -3.08 -7.24 13.04
CA LEU A 95 -3.85 -7.16 14.28
C LEU A 95 -3.00 -7.60 15.48
N LYS A 96 -3.09 -6.86 16.58
CA LYS A 96 -2.65 -7.28 17.92
C LYS A 96 -3.84 -7.59 18.81
N GLY A 97 -3.68 -8.56 19.69
CA GLY A 97 -4.76 -9.04 20.55
C GLY A 97 -5.49 -10.24 19.95
N LYS A 98 -6.73 -10.48 20.39
CA LYS A 98 -7.57 -11.56 19.86
C LYS A 98 -8.09 -11.20 18.47
N MET A 99 -8.46 -12.21 17.68
CA MET A 99 -9.11 -11.96 16.39
C MET A 99 -10.50 -11.33 16.65
N PRO A 100 -10.77 -10.11 16.15
CA PRO A 100 -12.05 -9.44 16.34
C PRO A 100 -13.12 -9.99 15.38
N GLY A 101 -14.35 -9.52 15.51
CA GLY A 101 -15.36 -9.66 14.47
C GLY A 101 -15.09 -8.68 13.33
N TYR A 102 -15.74 -8.91 12.19
CA TYR A 102 -15.66 -8.01 11.05
C TYR A 102 -16.83 -8.19 10.09
N THR A 103 -17.10 -7.14 9.31
CA THR A 103 -17.94 -7.21 8.11
C THR A 103 -17.13 -6.85 6.87
N VAL A 104 -17.48 -7.44 5.74
CA VAL A 104 -16.96 -7.07 4.42
C VAL A 104 -18.12 -6.94 3.45
N THR A 105 -18.38 -5.71 3.02
CA THR A 105 -19.57 -5.34 2.23
C THR A 105 -19.19 -4.46 1.05
N TRP A 106 -19.92 -4.59 -0.05
CA TRP A 106 -19.80 -3.64 -1.17
C TRP A 106 -20.57 -2.37 -0.83
N VAL A 107 -20.00 -1.21 -1.14
CA VAL A 107 -20.63 0.09 -0.93
C VAL A 107 -20.54 0.96 -2.18
N ASP A 108 -21.47 1.89 -2.32
CA ASP A 108 -21.48 2.83 -3.45
C ASP A 108 -20.42 3.93 -3.30
N GLU A 109 -20.09 4.29 -2.06
CA GLU A 109 -19.04 5.26 -1.71
C GLU A 109 -18.43 4.93 -0.35
N LEU A 110 -17.16 5.28 -0.15
CA LEU A 110 -16.51 5.21 1.16
C LEU A 110 -16.78 6.50 1.93
N VAL A 111 -17.13 6.39 3.22
CA VAL A 111 -17.46 7.54 4.07
C VAL A 111 -16.60 7.53 5.34
N GLU A 112 -16.36 8.71 5.91
CA GLU A 112 -15.70 8.85 7.21
C GLU A 112 -16.61 8.36 8.35
N ASP A 113 -16.07 7.52 9.24
CA ASP A 113 -16.80 7.08 10.42
C ASP A 113 -17.14 8.28 11.32
N GLY A 114 -18.33 8.23 11.93
CA GLY A 114 -18.85 9.28 12.80
C GLY A 114 -19.41 10.50 12.07
N SER A 115 -18.70 11.04 11.07
CA SER A 115 -19.16 12.20 10.30
C SER A 115 -20.12 11.84 9.16
N GLY A 116 -19.94 10.64 8.57
CA GLY A 116 -20.69 10.17 7.41
C GLY A 116 -20.35 10.92 6.11
N LYS A 117 -19.30 11.73 6.09
CA LYS A 117 -18.90 12.47 4.89
C LYS A 117 -18.22 11.55 3.87
N PRO A 118 -18.50 11.67 2.57
CA PRO A 118 -17.79 10.94 1.55
C PRO A 118 -16.28 11.22 1.58
N ILE A 119 -15.49 10.17 1.36
CA ILE A 119 -14.04 10.26 1.16
C ILE A 119 -13.80 10.28 -0.35
N ASP A 120 -13.16 11.35 -0.83
CA ASP A 120 -12.85 11.55 -2.25
C ASP A 120 -11.68 10.64 -2.67
N VAL A 121 -12.02 9.44 -3.14
CA VAL A 121 -11.08 8.44 -3.64
C VAL A 121 -11.59 7.88 -4.97
N GLU A 122 -10.73 7.80 -5.96
CA GLU A 122 -11.08 7.27 -7.27
C GLU A 122 -11.16 5.73 -7.24
N GLY A 123 -12.20 5.17 -7.86
CA GLY A 123 -12.39 3.74 -8.03
C GLY A 123 -13.64 3.43 -8.84
N GLY A 124 -13.65 2.27 -9.49
CA GLY A 124 -14.84 1.70 -10.14
C GLY A 124 -15.70 0.84 -9.21
N ALA A 125 -15.18 0.44 -8.04
CA ALA A 125 -15.93 -0.23 -6.99
C ALA A 125 -15.27 -0.05 -5.62
N TYR A 126 -16.05 -0.17 -4.54
CA TYR A 126 -15.56 -0.01 -3.16
C TYR A 126 -15.98 -1.18 -2.27
N LEU A 127 -15.00 -1.81 -1.64
CA LEU A 127 -15.21 -2.86 -0.65
C LEU A 127 -14.90 -2.28 0.74
N GLN A 128 -15.90 -2.22 1.60
CA GLN A 128 -15.76 -1.75 2.98
C GLN A 128 -15.51 -2.92 3.91
N VAL A 129 -14.43 -2.85 4.68
CA VAL A 129 -14.14 -3.74 5.80
C VAL A 129 -14.35 -2.96 7.10
N ILE A 130 -15.22 -3.43 7.98
CA ILE A 130 -15.39 -2.87 9.34
C ILE A 130 -14.93 -3.92 10.34
N ILE A 131 -14.01 -3.55 11.21
CA ILE A 131 -13.44 -4.45 12.22
C ILE A 131 -13.96 -4.04 13.59
N THR A 132 -14.56 -4.97 14.34
CA THR A 132 -15.21 -4.67 15.63
C THR A 132 -15.21 -5.89 16.55
N PRO A 133 -14.84 -5.78 17.84
CA PRO A 133 -14.29 -4.58 18.49
C PRO A 133 -12.82 -4.37 18.10
N ALA A 134 -12.45 -3.16 17.69
CA ALA A 134 -11.08 -2.81 17.36
C ALA A 134 -10.77 -1.32 17.55
N ASP A 135 -9.51 -1.02 17.82
CA ASP A 135 -8.95 0.33 17.88
C ASP A 135 -7.74 0.44 16.95
N ALA A 136 -7.53 1.59 16.31
CA ALA A 136 -6.29 1.93 15.60
C ALA A 136 -5.45 2.96 16.38
N HIS A 137 -5.63 2.99 17.70
CA HIS A 137 -4.91 3.81 18.65
C HIS A 137 -4.57 3.03 19.94
N THR A 138 -3.58 3.53 20.67
CA THR A 138 -3.24 3.07 22.03
C THR A 138 -4.21 3.64 23.06
N ALA A 139 -4.26 3.08 24.26
CA ALA A 139 -5.05 3.62 25.38
C ALA A 139 -4.73 5.09 25.77
N LYS A 140 -3.60 5.64 25.28
CA LYS A 140 -3.23 7.06 25.45
C LYS A 140 -3.63 7.93 24.24
N GLY A 141 -4.43 7.40 23.32
CA GLY A 141 -4.87 8.09 22.10
C GLY A 141 -3.82 8.23 21.01
N LYS A 142 -2.63 7.60 21.14
CA LYS A 142 -1.62 7.64 20.06
C LYS A 142 -2.01 6.68 18.95
N PRO A 143 -2.04 7.09 17.66
CA PRO A 143 -2.37 6.21 16.56
C PRO A 143 -1.35 5.08 16.42
N THR A 144 -1.84 3.86 16.18
CA THR A 144 -1.03 2.66 15.91
C THR A 144 -0.92 2.36 14.42
N TRP A 145 -1.90 2.78 13.64
CA TRP A 145 -1.81 2.86 12.17
C TRP A 145 -1.80 4.35 11.78
N THR A 146 -0.65 4.84 11.31
CA THR A 146 -0.42 6.27 11.02
C THR A 146 -0.64 6.63 9.55
N GLY A 147 -0.80 7.92 9.25
CA GLY A 147 -1.06 8.43 7.89
C GLY A 147 -2.53 8.31 7.44
N GLY A 148 -2.79 8.59 6.17
CA GLY A 148 -4.10 8.48 5.54
C GLY A 148 -4.85 9.82 5.35
N PRO A 149 -6.16 9.78 5.00
CA PRO A 149 -6.98 8.57 4.97
C PRO A 149 -6.66 7.64 3.79
N ILE A 150 -6.15 8.17 2.67
CA ILE A 150 -5.90 7.40 1.45
C ILE A 150 -4.44 6.95 1.36
N PHE A 151 -4.22 5.69 1.04
CA PHE A 151 -2.94 5.06 0.80
C PHE A 151 -2.95 4.47 -0.61
N GLN A 152 -2.18 5.08 -1.53
CA GLN A 152 -2.08 4.61 -2.91
C GLN A 152 -1.42 3.23 -2.95
N ALA A 153 -2.09 2.30 -3.63
CA ALA A 153 -1.66 0.91 -3.73
C ALA A 153 -1.11 0.59 -5.12
N ASP A 154 -1.74 1.14 -6.18
CA ASP A 154 -1.32 1.00 -7.58
C ASP A 154 -1.08 -0.48 -7.97
N LEU A 155 -1.97 -1.38 -7.55
CA LEU A 155 -1.90 -2.82 -7.83
C LEU A 155 -2.71 -3.18 -9.09
N GLY A 156 -2.97 -4.48 -9.31
CA GLY A 156 -3.64 -4.95 -10.53
C GLY A 156 -5.13 -4.54 -10.62
N ASN A 157 -5.83 -4.51 -9.49
CA ASN A 157 -7.21 -4.05 -9.35
C ASN A 157 -7.39 -3.21 -8.08
N VAL A 158 -6.58 -3.41 -7.03
CA VAL A 158 -6.59 -2.54 -5.84
C VAL A 158 -5.85 -1.24 -6.14
N SER A 159 -6.59 -0.15 -6.33
CA SER A 159 -6.03 1.18 -6.61
C SER A 159 -5.58 1.88 -5.32
N SER A 160 -6.39 1.81 -4.27
CA SER A 160 -6.14 2.49 -2.99
C SER A 160 -6.70 1.72 -1.81
N VAL A 161 -6.02 1.81 -0.68
CA VAL A 161 -6.54 1.42 0.64
C VAL A 161 -6.88 2.68 1.41
N VAL A 162 -8.03 2.72 2.07
CA VAL A 162 -8.57 3.89 2.74
C VAL A 162 -8.83 3.58 4.20
N LYS A 163 -8.32 4.42 5.10
CA LYS A 163 -8.73 4.43 6.50
C LYS A 163 -10.02 5.24 6.61
N THR A 164 -11.14 4.56 6.77
CA THR A 164 -12.45 5.23 6.87
C THR A 164 -12.74 5.69 8.29
N GLY A 165 -12.11 5.08 9.30
CA GLY A 165 -12.18 5.60 10.67
C GLY A 165 -11.57 4.70 11.74
N ASP A 166 -11.52 5.26 12.94
CA ASP A 166 -11.13 4.64 14.21
C ASP A 166 -11.99 5.29 15.31
N PHE A 167 -13.23 4.83 15.44
CA PHE A 167 -14.26 5.47 16.26
C PHE A 167 -15.17 4.44 16.92
N GLU A 168 -15.53 4.66 18.20
CA GLU A 168 -16.45 3.81 18.96
C GLU A 168 -16.10 2.31 18.99
N GLY A 169 -14.80 1.98 19.01
CA GLY A 169 -14.33 0.60 18.99
C GLY A 169 -14.52 -0.09 17.65
N ARG A 170 -14.59 0.69 16.57
CA ARG A 170 -14.59 0.23 15.18
C ARG A 170 -13.41 0.82 14.43
N VAL A 171 -12.77 -0.01 13.63
CA VAL A 171 -11.78 0.46 12.64
C VAL A 171 -12.30 0.11 11.25
N GLY A 172 -12.44 1.12 10.43
CA GLY A 172 -12.87 0.98 9.05
C GLY A 172 -11.71 1.02 8.06
N VAL A 173 -11.68 0.04 7.16
CA VAL A 173 -10.74 -0.08 6.05
C VAL A 173 -11.53 -0.20 4.76
N GLY A 174 -11.51 0.83 3.93
CA GLY A 174 -12.01 0.80 2.56
C GLY A 174 -10.95 0.29 1.59
N ILE A 175 -11.37 -0.47 0.59
CA ILE A 175 -10.53 -0.92 -0.52
C ILE A 175 -11.18 -0.37 -1.79
N ALA A 176 -10.54 0.61 -2.40
CA ALA A 176 -10.93 1.13 -3.71
C ALA A 176 -10.35 0.23 -4.80
N LEU A 177 -11.20 -0.12 -5.76
CA LEU A 177 -10.87 -1.04 -6.84
C LEU A 177 -11.15 -0.40 -8.19
N ASP A 178 -10.38 -0.73 -9.20
CA ASP A 178 -10.66 -0.32 -10.58
C ASP A 178 -11.96 -0.95 -11.10
N ARG A 179 -12.25 -2.18 -10.65
CA ARG A 179 -13.49 -2.89 -10.98
C ARG A 179 -13.93 -3.84 -9.88
N ARG A 180 -15.24 -4.07 -9.78
CA ARG A 180 -15.81 -5.09 -8.90
C ARG A 180 -15.30 -6.48 -9.32
N ALA A 181 -14.81 -7.25 -8.36
CA ALA A 181 -14.21 -8.55 -8.61
C ALA A 181 -14.56 -9.55 -7.49
N GLY A 182 -14.27 -10.82 -7.72
CA GLY A 182 -14.37 -11.84 -6.69
C GLY A 182 -13.37 -11.57 -5.57
N TYR A 183 -13.75 -11.86 -4.34
CA TYR A 183 -12.88 -11.71 -3.18
C TYR A 183 -13.04 -12.87 -2.19
N GLU A 184 -12.03 -13.04 -1.34
CA GLU A 184 -12.01 -14.01 -0.25
C GLU A 184 -11.37 -13.36 0.98
N VAL A 185 -11.81 -13.79 2.17
CA VAL A 185 -11.26 -13.32 3.44
C VAL A 185 -10.75 -14.51 4.24
N THR A 186 -9.47 -14.46 4.62
CA THR A 186 -8.81 -15.48 5.44
C THR A 186 -8.29 -14.88 6.74
N GLU A 187 -8.60 -15.54 7.85
CA GLU A 187 -7.98 -15.25 9.15
C GLU A 187 -6.65 -16.00 9.27
N GLN A 188 -5.55 -15.26 9.49
CA GLN A 188 -4.28 -15.87 9.89
C GLN A 188 -4.07 -15.68 11.39
N HIS A 189 -3.39 -16.64 12.00
CA HIS A 189 -3.03 -16.61 13.42
C HIS A 189 -1.52 -16.72 13.60
N ARG A 190 -1.01 -16.07 14.66
CA ARG A 190 0.42 -16.05 15.05
C ARG A 190 1.36 -15.43 13.98
N PRO A 191 1.29 -14.11 13.71
CA PRO A 191 0.43 -13.09 14.32
C PRO A 191 -0.99 -13.09 13.72
N ASN A 192 -1.94 -12.45 14.41
CA ASN A 192 -3.30 -12.32 13.90
C ASN A 192 -3.33 -11.34 12.73
N ARG A 193 -3.95 -11.77 11.62
CA ARG A 193 -4.15 -10.93 10.44
C ARG A 193 -5.49 -11.24 9.80
N LEU A 194 -6.12 -10.21 9.28
CA LEU A 194 -7.22 -10.35 8.34
C LEU A 194 -6.66 -10.18 6.94
N VAL A 195 -6.74 -11.22 6.12
CA VAL A 195 -6.24 -11.22 4.74
C VAL A 195 -7.43 -11.16 3.81
N ILE A 196 -7.44 -10.17 2.92
CA ILE A 196 -8.48 -9.95 1.92
C ILE A 196 -7.82 -10.08 0.56
N ASP A 197 -8.18 -11.11 -0.18
CA ASP A 197 -7.71 -11.34 -1.54
C ASP A 197 -8.79 -10.90 -2.52
N VAL A 198 -8.42 -10.11 -3.52
CA VAL A 198 -9.34 -9.57 -4.54
C VAL A 198 -8.79 -9.90 -5.93
N ALA A 199 -9.58 -10.56 -6.77
CA ALA A 199 -9.15 -10.93 -8.12
C ALA A 199 -8.82 -9.68 -8.97
N HIS A 200 -7.81 -9.80 -9.84
CA HIS A 200 -7.41 -8.77 -10.79
C HIS A 200 -7.32 -9.26 -12.22
#